data_AF-A0A3D4H9B2-F1
#
_entry.id   AF-A0A3D4H9B2-F1
#
_cell.length_a   1.000
_cell.length_b   1.000
_cell.length_c   1.000
_cell.angle_alpha   90.00
_cell.angle_beta   90.00
_cell.angle_gamma   90.00
#
_symmetry.space_group_name_H-M   'P 1'
#
loop_
_entity.id
_entity.type
_entity.pdbx_description
1 polymer ?
#
loop_
_entity_poly.entity_id
_entity_poly.type
_entity_poly.pdbx_seq_one_letter_code
_entity_poly.pdbx_strand_id
1 'polypeptide(L)'
;MHLALGSLGLGSRSMKVKTLEEALKFVQSVGLCTLFSGKAKAVPSLWDAVDLPEDGGGRTKWGAKVEAVWACKNELPETYPDEI
;
A
#
# COMPACT_ATOMS: atom_id res chain seq x y z
N MET A 1 30.24 2.03 13.35
CA MET A 1 29.12 2.47 12.49
C MET A 1 29.02 1.46 11.36
N HIS A 2 28.17 0.45 11.47
CA HIS A 2 27.96 -0.56 10.43
C HIS A 2 26.47 -0.56 10.13
N LEU A 3 26.08 0.12 9.05
CA LEU A 3 24.74 0.07 8.52
C LEU A 3 24.58 -1.30 7.85
N ALA A 4 23.84 -2.19 8.53
CA ALA A 4 23.36 -3.42 7.92
C ALA A 4 22.41 -3.05 6.79
N LEU A 5 22.90 -3.16 5.55
CA LEU A 5 22.09 -3.11 4.35
C LEU A 5 21.20 -4.35 4.38
N GLY A 6 20.01 -4.19 4.97
CA GLY A 6 19.00 -5.23 5.08
C GLY A 6 18.64 -5.77 3.70
N SER A 7 18.68 -7.10 3.60
CA SER A 7 18.29 -7.89 2.46
C SER A 7 16.98 -7.39 1.83
N LEU A 8 17.07 -6.71 0.69
CA LEU A 8 15.96 -6.54 -0.25
C LEU A 8 15.69 -7.91 -0.90
N GLY A 9 15.06 -8.77 -0.11
CA GLY A 9 14.47 -10.02 -0.56
C GLY A 9 13.37 -9.70 -1.57
N LEU A 10 13.74 -9.87 -2.83
CA LEU A 10 12.86 -10.01 -3.98
C LEU A 10 11.68 -10.93 -3.62
N GLY A 11 10.47 -10.38 -3.66
CA GLY A 11 9.25 -11.11 -3.39
C GLY A 11 8.37 -10.34 -2.42
N SER A 12 7.58 -9.41 -2.98
CA SER A 12 6.36 -8.93 -2.35
C SER A 12 5.52 -10.16 -1.98
N ARG A 13 5.71 -10.69 -0.75
CA ARG A 13 4.72 -11.54 -0.11
C ARG A 13 3.48 -10.67 -0.09
N SER A 14 2.55 -10.93 -1.00
CA SER A 14 1.32 -10.17 -1.21
C SER A 14 0.61 -9.98 0.13
N MET A 15 0.95 -8.92 0.83
CA MET A 15 0.26 -8.54 2.06
C MET A 15 -1.08 -8.02 1.56
N LYS A 16 -2.12 -8.82 1.77
CA LYS A 16 -3.47 -8.55 1.27
C LYS A 16 -4.07 -7.43 2.11
N VAL A 17 -3.86 -6.19 1.67
CA VAL A 17 -4.39 -5.01 2.35
C VAL A 17 -5.90 -4.94 2.11
N LYS A 18 -6.66 -5.03 3.21
CA LYS A 18 -8.13 -4.91 3.21
C LYS A 18 -8.64 -3.83 4.16
N THR A 19 -7.80 -3.39 5.09
CA THR A 19 -8.13 -2.40 6.12
C THR A 19 -7.02 -1.35 6.21
N LEU A 20 -7.33 -0.21 6.84
CA LEU A 20 -6.39 0.88 7.04
C LEU A 20 -5.16 0.46 7.86
N GLU A 21 -5.35 -0.34 8.91
CA GLU A 21 -4.25 -0.85 9.75
C GLU A 21 -3.30 -1.77 8.97
N GLU A 22 -3.82 -2.61 8.07
CA GLU A 22 -2.99 -3.44 7.20
C GLU A 22 -2.25 -2.59 6.15
N ALA A 23 -2.86 -1.50 5.69
CA ALA A 23 -2.20 -0.52 4.84
C ALA A 23 -1.05 0.17 5.57
N LEU A 24 -1.23 0.54 6.84
CA LEU A 24 -0.18 1.13 7.68
C LEU A 24 1.00 0.16 7.84
N LYS A 25 0.73 -1.10 8.22
CA LYS A 25 1.76 -2.14 8.34
C LYS A 25 2.52 -2.35 7.02
N PHE A 26 1.81 -2.32 5.90
CA PHE A 26 2.43 -2.40 4.59
C PHE A 26 3.37 -1.22 4.35
N VAL A 27 2.92 0.02 4.55
CA VAL A 27 3.73 1.23 4.37
C VAL A 27 4.96 1.21 5.29
N GLN A 28 4.80 0.88 6.56
CA GLN A 28 5.91 0.74 7.50
C GLN A 28 6.90 -0.36 7.11
N SER A 29 6.41 -1.48 6.58
CA SER A 29 7.27 -2.58 6.14
C SER A 29 8.11 -2.24 4.91
N VAL A 30 7.60 -1.39 4.02
CA VAL A 30 8.29 -1.04 2.76
C VAL A 30 8.99 0.32 2.83
N GLY A 31 8.65 1.16 3.81
CA GLY A 31 9.15 2.52 4.01
C GLY A 31 8.63 3.54 2.99
N LEU A 32 8.65 3.18 1.70
CA LEU A 32 8.15 4.02 0.60
C LEU A 32 7.39 3.14 -0.39
N CYS A 33 6.18 3.56 -0.75
CA CYS A 33 5.39 2.90 -1.80
C CYS A 33 4.72 3.91 -2.73
N THR A 34 4.36 3.46 -3.93
CA THR A 34 3.50 4.23 -4.84
C THR A 34 2.04 3.87 -4.61
N LEU A 35 1.13 4.81 -4.89
CA LEU A 35 -0.31 4.52 -4.81
C LEU A 35 -0.75 3.53 -5.90
N PHE A 36 -0.27 3.74 -7.13
CA PHE A 36 -0.58 2.91 -8.29
C PHE A 36 0.65 2.13 -8.75
N SER A 37 0.42 0.97 -9.37
CA SER A 37 1.47 0.15 -9.99
C SER A 37 2.17 0.96 -11.07
N GLY A 38 3.44 1.28 -10.84
CA GLY A 38 4.28 2.02 -11.78
C GLY A 38 5.10 1.09 -12.69
N LYS A 39 5.66 1.63 -13.76
CA LYS A 39 6.65 0.90 -14.60
C LYS A 39 7.96 0.63 -13.86
N ALA A 40 8.21 1.32 -12.75
CA ALA A 40 9.36 1.11 -11.88
C ALA A 40 9.16 -0.15 -11.05
N LYS A 41 9.63 -1.30 -11.56
CA LYS A 41 9.54 -2.61 -10.90
C LYS A 41 10.18 -2.71 -9.50
N ALA A 42 10.95 -1.69 -9.10
CA ALA A 42 11.70 -1.68 -7.85
C ALA A 42 10.94 -1.02 -6.68
N VAL A 43 9.79 -0.38 -6.93
CA VAL A 43 9.03 0.30 -5.88
C VAL A 43 7.72 -0.45 -5.64
N PRO A 44 7.44 -0.92 -4.42
CA PRO A 44 6.17 -1.58 -4.10
C PRO A 44 5.02 -0.59 -4.23
N SER A 45 3.84 -1.08 -4.60
CA SER A 45 2.65 -0.25 -4.75
C SER A 45 1.52 -0.71 -3.85
N LEU A 46 0.74 0.24 -3.33
CA LEU A 46 -0.46 -0.06 -2.55
C LEU A 46 -1.51 -0.76 -3.42
N TRP A 47 -1.60 -0.40 -4.70
CA TRP A 47 -2.47 -1.09 -5.67
C TRP A 47 -2.19 -2.59 -5.79
N ASP A 48 -0.92 -3.01 -5.79
CA ASP A 48 -0.56 -4.43 -5.86
C ASP A 48 -0.79 -5.17 -4.53
N ALA A 49 -0.80 -4.44 -3.41
CA ALA A 49 -1.04 -4.99 -2.07
C ALA A 49 -2.54 -5.12 -1.74
N VAL A 50 -3.37 -4.21 -2.24
CA VAL A 50 -4.82 -4.22 -1.96
C VAL A 50 -5.50 -5.41 -2.64
N ASP A 51 -6.10 -6.28 -1.83
CA ASP A 51 -6.80 -7.51 -2.24
C ASP A 51 -8.30 -7.24 -2.42
N LEU A 52 -8.62 -6.27 -3.27
CA LEU A 52 -10.00 -5.90 -3.64
C LEU A 52 -10.17 -5.97 -5.17
N PRO A 53 -11.38 -6.25 -5.65
CA PRO A 53 -11.66 -6.28 -7.08
C PRO A 53 -11.47 -4.88 -7.70
N GLU A 54 -10.83 -4.84 -8.86
CA GLU A 54 -10.65 -3.64 -9.68
C GLU A 54 -12.01 -3.17 -10.24
N ASP A 55 -12.79 -4.12 -10.73
CA ASP A 55 -14.12 -3.89 -11.29
C ASP A 55 -15.23 -4.28 -10.29
N GLY A 56 -16.09 -3.32 -9.97
CA GLY A 56 -17.26 -3.53 -9.12
C GLY A 56 -16.98 -3.50 -7.61
N GLY A 57 -18.04 -3.63 -6.81
CA GLY A 57 -17.99 -3.68 -5.34
C GLY A 57 -17.74 -2.34 -4.61
N GLY A 58 -17.43 -1.25 -5.34
CA GLY A 58 -17.27 0.09 -4.76
C GLY A 58 -18.59 0.84 -4.60
N ARG A 59 -18.60 1.88 -3.78
CA ARG A 59 -19.77 2.77 -3.61
C ARG A 59 -19.91 3.77 -4.76
N THR A 60 -18.85 3.95 -5.54
CA THR A 60 -18.71 4.89 -6.65
C THR A 60 -18.43 4.15 -7.95
N LYS A 61 -18.47 4.91 -9.07
CA LYS A 61 -18.12 4.42 -10.40
C LYS A 61 -16.65 3.96 -10.56
N TRP A 62 -15.81 4.18 -9.56
CA TRP A 62 -14.37 3.93 -9.63
C TRP A 62 -13.96 2.55 -9.10
N GLY A 63 -14.88 1.80 -8.47
CA GLY A 63 -14.61 0.45 -7.96
C GLY A 63 -14.03 0.41 -6.54
N ALA A 64 -14.17 -0.74 -5.87
CA ALA A 64 -13.79 -0.89 -4.46
C ALA A 64 -12.30 -0.67 -4.22
N LYS A 65 -11.45 -1.13 -5.15
CA LYS A 65 -10.00 -1.03 -5.04
C LYS A 65 -9.51 0.42 -5.12
N VAL A 66 -10.04 1.21 -6.06
CA VAL A 66 -9.68 2.63 -6.19
C VAL A 66 -10.09 3.39 -4.94
N GLU A 67 -11.31 3.16 -4.45
CA GLU A 67 -11.78 3.77 -3.20
C GLU A 67 -10.88 3.42 -2.02
N ALA A 68 -10.49 2.16 -1.86
CA ALA A 68 -9.62 1.74 -0.76
C ALA A 68 -8.22 2.37 -0.84
N VAL A 69 -7.61 2.43 -2.02
CA VAL A 69 -6.30 3.07 -2.21
C VAL A 69 -6.37 4.57 -1.90
N TRP A 70 -7.43 5.25 -2.34
CA TRP A 70 -7.66 6.65 -2.02
C TRP A 70 -7.95 6.91 -0.54
N ALA A 71 -8.76 6.04 0.06
CA ALA A 71 -9.06 6.09 1.48
C ALA A 71 -7.76 5.98 2.28
N CYS A 72 -6.91 4.98 1.99
CA CYS A 72 -5.60 4.84 2.62
C CYS A 72 -4.71 6.09 2.44
N LYS A 73 -4.67 6.69 1.24
CA LYS A 73 -3.86 7.90 0.98
C LYS A 73 -4.23 9.06 1.91
N ASN A 74 -5.52 9.23 2.21
CA ASN A 74 -6.01 10.34 3.02
C ASN A 74 -6.05 9.96 4.51
N GLU A 75 -6.65 8.82 4.83
CA GLU A 75 -6.85 8.37 6.21
C GLU A 75 -5.56 7.99 6.93
N LEU A 76 -4.52 7.48 6.23
CA LEU A 76 -3.24 7.14 6.87
C LEU A 76 -2.56 8.37 7.49
N PRO A 77 -2.26 9.46 6.75
CA PRO A 77 -1.66 10.65 7.35
C PRO A 77 -2.62 11.39 8.29
N GLU A 78 -3.94 11.28 8.10
CA GLU A 78 -4.92 11.88 9.02
C GLU A 78 -5.00 11.13 10.36
N THR A 79 -4.90 9.80 10.34
CA THR A 79 -5.04 8.94 11.55
C THR A 79 -3.70 8.70 12.24
N TYR A 80 -2.62 8.61 11.46
CA TYR A 80 -1.27 8.25 11.92
C TYR A 80 -0.22 9.27 11.45
N PRO A 81 -0.35 10.56 11.81
CA PRO A 81 0.55 11.61 11.33
C PRO A 81 2.01 11.44 11.79
N ASP A 82 2.23 10.75 12.92
CA ASP A 82 3.57 10.50 13.47
C ASP A 82 4.21 9.20 12.96
N GLU A 83 3.46 8.34 12.25
CA GLU A 83 3.92 7.03 11.78
C GLU A 83 4.13 6.95 10.26
N ILE A 84 3.78 8.01 9.50
CA ILE A 84 3.82 8.11 8.03
C ILE A 84 4.72 9.27 7.58
#